data_AF-A0A7Y6D0L9-F1
#
_entry.id   AF-A0A7Y6D0L9-F1
#
_cell.length_a   1.000
_cell.length_b   1.000
_cell.length_c   1.000
_cell.angle_alpha   90.00
_cell.angle_beta   90.00
_cell.angle_gamma   90.00
#
_symmetry.space_group_name_H-M   'P 1'
#
loop_
_entity.id
_entity.type
_entity.pdbx_description
1 polymer ?
#
loop_
_entity_poly.entity_id
_entity_poly.type
_entity_poly.pdbx_seq_one_letter_code
_entity_poly.pdbx_strand_id
1 'polypeptide(L)'
;NKVMRKYLINSPVRMTHFLGEAAVECMYLVIMAEGAVSFARKPTHESFQPEDAGFYAPREPGYLKYLSGKLGNIEPEDGPKFRGRGIKQLTGRENYGKYWVYRGWLSPKSFAADWWNPSRPDKAPKIPDPQRLSINIYNAVDSGGWYWTAGARDNQFKTINLKIRSAVIDEPIVKAVAIAINGKDPHTKEPKSLAERLKETQLVKTITMDGT
;
A
#
# COMPACT_ATOMS: atom_id res chain seq x y z
N ASN A 1 -18.44 -6.62 3.31
CA ASN A 1 -17.22 -6.43 2.48
C ASN A 1 -16.44 -7.77 2.37
N LYS A 2 -16.08 -8.23 1.16
CA LYS A 2 -15.39 -9.53 0.92
C LYS A 2 -13.95 -9.54 1.44
N VAL A 3 -13.19 -8.46 1.23
CA VAL A 3 -11.77 -8.35 1.62
C VAL A 3 -11.62 -8.31 3.13
N MET A 4 -12.42 -7.49 3.81
CA MET A 4 -12.37 -7.39 5.27
C MET A 4 -12.61 -8.75 5.95
N ARG A 5 -13.58 -9.54 5.46
CA ARG A 5 -13.81 -10.91 5.94
C ARG A 5 -12.61 -11.83 5.66
N LYS A 6 -12.08 -11.80 4.44
CA LYS A 6 -10.94 -12.61 3.99
C LYS A 6 -9.69 -12.43 4.87
N TYR A 7 -9.48 -11.21 5.40
CA TYR A 7 -8.27 -10.84 6.16
C TYR A 7 -8.52 -10.60 7.66
N LEU A 8 -9.63 -11.13 8.20
CA LEU A 8 -9.98 -11.04 9.64
C LEU A 8 -10.07 -9.59 10.18
N ILE A 9 -10.43 -8.65 9.30
CA ILE A 9 -10.78 -7.26 9.61
C ILE A 9 -12.31 -7.23 9.85
N ASN A 10 -12.78 -8.08 10.77
CA ASN A 10 -14.19 -8.45 10.90
C ASN A 10 -14.86 -7.92 12.18
N SER A 11 -14.14 -7.18 13.03
CA SER A 11 -14.74 -6.41 14.11
C SER A 11 -14.90 -4.94 13.73
N PRO A 12 -15.91 -4.23 14.28
CA PRO A 12 -16.10 -2.80 14.08
C PRO A 12 -14.81 -1.98 14.19
N VAL A 13 -14.07 -2.13 15.30
CA VAL A 13 -12.81 -1.39 15.54
C VAL A 13 -11.73 -1.68 14.48
N ARG A 14 -11.62 -2.92 13.99
CA ARG A 14 -10.65 -3.25 12.94
C ARG A 14 -11.04 -2.64 11.60
N MET A 15 -12.33 -2.67 11.27
CA MET A 15 -12.85 -2.01 10.06
C MET A 15 -12.59 -0.51 10.12
N THR A 16 -12.80 0.12 11.29
CA THR A 16 -12.55 1.54 11.52
C THR A 16 -11.10 1.92 11.23
N HIS A 17 -10.12 1.22 11.83
CA HIS A 17 -8.71 1.48 11.55
C HIS A 17 -8.34 1.19 10.10
N PHE A 18 -8.84 0.10 9.52
CA PHE A 18 -8.52 -0.23 8.13
C PHE A 18 -8.98 0.86 7.16
N LEU A 19 -10.21 1.36 7.33
CA LEU A 19 -10.80 2.40 6.49
C LEU A 19 -10.26 3.81 6.79
N GLY A 20 -10.05 4.16 8.07
CA GLY A 20 -9.48 5.46 8.46
C GLY A 20 -8.07 5.65 7.89
N GLU A 21 -7.24 4.61 8.00
CA GLU A 21 -5.93 4.62 7.35
C GLU A 21 -6.04 4.62 5.82
N ALA A 22 -7.09 4.02 5.24
CA ALA A 22 -7.28 4.01 3.79
C ALA A 22 -7.63 5.40 3.25
N ALA A 23 -8.43 6.17 4.00
CA ALA A 23 -8.74 7.55 3.66
C ALA A 23 -7.48 8.39 3.43
N VAL A 24 -6.44 8.18 4.25
CA VAL A 24 -5.15 8.88 4.12
C VAL A 24 -4.29 8.31 2.98
N GLU A 25 -4.19 6.98 2.85
CA GLU A 25 -3.32 6.36 1.83
C GLU A 25 -3.77 6.61 0.39
N CYS A 26 -5.08 6.67 0.14
CA CYS A 26 -5.62 6.77 -1.21
C CYS A 26 -6.56 7.97 -1.41
N MET A 27 -6.46 8.97 -0.53
CA MET A 27 -7.25 10.20 -0.57
C MET A 27 -8.76 9.89 -0.68
N TYR A 28 -9.31 9.18 0.30
CA TYR A 28 -10.73 8.77 0.30
C TYR A 28 -11.15 7.99 -0.94
N LEU A 29 -10.27 7.09 -1.41
CA LEU A 29 -10.43 6.29 -2.63
C LEU A 29 -10.36 7.08 -3.94
N VAL A 30 -10.02 8.38 -3.91
CA VAL A 30 -9.86 9.21 -5.12
C VAL A 30 -8.63 8.79 -5.92
N ILE A 31 -7.57 8.31 -5.25
CA ILE A 31 -6.28 8.01 -5.90
C ILE A 31 -5.94 6.52 -5.72
N MET A 32 -6.14 5.73 -6.78
CA MET A 32 -5.79 4.30 -6.82
C MET A 32 -4.38 4.01 -7.32
N ALA A 33 -3.67 5.03 -7.82
CA ALA A 33 -2.28 4.91 -8.25
C ALA A 33 -1.48 6.18 -7.91
N GLU A 34 -0.31 6.01 -7.33
CA GLU A 34 0.58 7.10 -6.94
C GLU A 34 1.05 7.91 -8.17
N GLY A 35 0.94 9.23 -8.12
CA GLY A 35 1.31 10.11 -9.23
C GLY A 35 2.79 10.44 -9.31
N ALA A 36 3.25 10.84 -10.50
CA ALA A 36 4.58 11.42 -10.69
C ALA A 36 4.64 12.91 -10.32
N VAL A 37 3.50 13.52 -10.00
CA VAL A 37 3.32 14.92 -9.60
C VAL A 37 2.23 15.01 -8.51
N SER A 38 2.05 16.18 -7.90
CA SER A 38 0.97 16.41 -6.94
C SER A 38 -0.40 16.41 -7.63
N PHE A 39 -1.32 15.54 -7.21
CA PHE A 39 -2.69 15.47 -7.73
C PHE A 39 -3.42 16.80 -7.56
N ALA A 40 -3.33 17.43 -6.38
CA ALA A 40 -3.97 18.71 -6.10
C ALA A 40 -3.51 19.85 -7.04
N ARG A 41 -2.29 19.77 -7.58
CA ARG A 41 -1.74 20.79 -8.49
C ARG A 41 -1.93 20.45 -9.97
N LYS A 42 -1.88 19.17 -10.32
CA LYS A 42 -1.94 18.68 -11.71
C LYS A 42 -2.82 17.42 -11.80
N PRO A 43 -4.14 17.53 -11.56
CA PRO A 43 -5.03 16.37 -11.45
C PRO A 43 -5.19 15.61 -12.78
N THR A 44 -4.91 16.25 -13.92
CA THR A 44 -5.02 15.66 -15.26
C THR A 44 -3.71 15.06 -15.78
N HIS A 45 -2.63 15.08 -14.99
CA HIS A 45 -1.34 14.52 -15.40
C HIS A 45 -1.46 13.05 -15.81
N GLU A 46 -0.71 12.63 -16.82
CA GLU A 46 -0.75 11.26 -17.40
C GLU A 46 -0.61 10.15 -16.35
N SER A 47 0.16 10.38 -15.29
CA SER A 47 0.31 9.43 -14.18
C SER A 47 -1.00 9.12 -13.43
N PHE A 48 -2.03 9.96 -13.53
CA PHE A 48 -3.34 9.75 -12.89
C PHE A 48 -4.40 9.20 -13.86
N GLN A 49 -4.06 9.06 -15.13
CA GLN A 49 -4.98 8.50 -16.12
C GLN A 49 -5.19 6.99 -15.87
N PRO A 50 -6.32 6.43 -16.29
CA PRO A 50 -6.58 5.00 -16.18
C PRO A 50 -5.48 4.17 -16.86
N GLU A 51 -5.10 3.07 -16.23
CA GLU A 51 -4.06 2.16 -16.73
C GLU A 51 -4.65 0.98 -17.53
N ASP A 52 -5.88 1.10 -18.06
CA ASP A 52 -6.57 0.01 -18.78
C ASP A 52 -5.79 -0.45 -20.02
N ALA A 53 -5.09 0.47 -20.68
CA ALA A 53 -4.25 0.20 -21.85
C ALA A 53 -2.79 -0.17 -21.50
N GLY A 54 -2.44 -0.28 -20.21
CA GLY A 54 -1.08 -0.51 -19.76
C GLY A 54 -0.71 0.35 -18.55
N PHE A 55 0.33 -0.07 -17.82
CA PHE A 55 0.83 0.72 -16.70
C PHE A 55 1.54 1.99 -17.17
N TYR A 56 1.54 3.01 -16.31
CA TYR A 56 2.27 4.24 -16.53
C TYR A 56 3.79 4.00 -16.65
N ALA A 57 4.34 4.24 -17.85
CA ALA A 57 5.74 3.99 -18.20
C ALA A 57 6.36 5.22 -18.87
N PRO A 58 6.62 6.31 -18.12
CA PRO A 58 7.13 7.54 -18.69
C PRO A 58 8.60 7.40 -19.09
N ARG A 59 9.05 8.26 -20.02
CA ARG A 59 10.49 8.38 -20.35
C ARG A 59 11.31 8.88 -19.16
N GLU A 60 10.74 9.78 -18.35
CA GLU A 60 11.35 10.31 -17.15
C GLU A 60 10.46 10.03 -15.93
N PRO A 61 10.97 9.42 -14.85
CA PRO A 61 10.14 8.97 -13.73
C PRO A 61 9.55 10.10 -12.87
N GLY A 62 10.06 11.33 -13.00
CA GLY A 62 9.61 12.47 -12.21
C GLY A 62 9.78 12.22 -10.70
N TYR A 63 8.74 12.53 -9.92
CA TYR A 63 8.76 12.27 -8.47
C TYR A 63 9.08 10.81 -8.15
N LEU A 64 8.56 9.84 -8.92
CA LEU A 64 8.67 8.39 -8.66
C LEU A 64 10.12 7.88 -8.68
N LYS A 65 11.09 8.69 -9.12
CA LYS A 65 12.52 8.40 -8.96
C LYS A 65 12.91 8.17 -7.49
N TYR A 66 12.16 8.71 -6.54
CA TYR A 66 12.42 8.51 -5.10
C TYR A 66 12.36 7.02 -4.67
N LEU A 67 11.70 6.18 -5.47
CA LEU A 67 11.58 4.73 -5.26
C LEU A 67 12.75 3.91 -5.82
N SER A 68 13.65 4.52 -6.59
CA SER A 68 14.83 3.82 -7.12
C SER A 68 15.72 3.30 -5.98
N GLY A 69 16.09 2.02 -6.03
CA GLY A 69 16.91 1.38 -4.99
C GLY A 69 16.15 1.03 -3.70
N LYS A 70 14.82 1.20 -3.64
CA LYS A 70 14.00 0.92 -2.45
C LYS A 70 13.00 -0.20 -2.72
N LEU A 71 12.65 -0.97 -1.68
CA LEU A 71 11.56 -1.96 -1.73
C LEU A 71 11.72 -2.98 -2.89
N GLY A 72 12.96 -3.38 -3.17
CA GLY A 72 13.32 -4.26 -4.27
C GLY A 72 13.36 -3.59 -5.65
N ASN A 73 13.16 -2.28 -5.78
CA ASN A 73 13.34 -1.62 -7.07
C ASN A 73 14.84 -1.55 -7.41
N ILE A 74 15.24 -2.25 -8.47
CA ILE A 74 16.64 -2.39 -8.88
C ILE A 74 16.90 -1.96 -10.33
N GLU A 75 15.84 -1.79 -11.13
CA GLU A 75 15.93 -1.29 -12.50
C GLU A 75 15.42 0.17 -12.59
N PRO A 76 15.91 0.99 -13.54
CA PRO A 76 15.54 2.41 -13.64
C PRO A 76 14.03 2.67 -13.74
N GLU A 77 13.30 1.80 -14.42
CA GLU A 77 11.84 1.88 -14.65
C GLU A 77 11.00 1.41 -13.47
N ASP A 78 11.62 0.84 -12.44
CA ASP A 78 10.89 0.23 -11.32
C ASP A 78 10.07 1.21 -10.51
N GLY A 79 10.52 2.46 -10.39
CA GLY A 79 9.78 3.49 -9.67
C GLY A 79 8.37 3.67 -10.25
N PRO A 80 8.23 4.08 -11.53
CA PRO A 80 6.92 4.15 -12.19
C PRO A 80 6.18 2.81 -12.27
N LYS A 81 6.89 1.72 -12.61
CA LYS A 81 6.28 0.41 -12.81
C LYS A 81 5.67 -0.15 -11.53
N PHE A 82 6.36 -0.04 -10.39
CA PHE A 82 5.96 -0.58 -9.09
C PHE A 82 5.58 0.51 -8.07
N ARG A 83 5.08 1.64 -8.56
CA ARG A 83 4.48 2.73 -7.77
C ARG A 83 3.32 2.25 -6.89
N GLY A 84 2.93 3.05 -5.90
CA GLY A 84 1.78 2.74 -5.05
C GLY A 84 0.51 2.48 -5.85
N ARG A 85 -0.16 1.34 -5.60
CA ARG A 85 -1.50 1.06 -6.15
C ARG A 85 -2.46 0.48 -5.11
N GLY A 86 -3.75 0.77 -5.31
CA GLY A 86 -4.85 0.27 -4.49
C GLY A 86 -5.01 0.99 -3.14
N ILE A 87 -5.91 0.45 -2.31
CA ILE A 87 -6.43 1.09 -1.09
C ILE A 87 -5.38 1.35 0.00
N LYS A 88 -4.23 0.66 -0.07
CA LYS A 88 -3.08 0.84 0.84
C LYS A 88 -1.78 1.12 0.10
N GLN A 89 -1.86 1.55 -1.17
CA GLN A 89 -0.70 1.93 -1.97
C GLN A 89 0.41 0.87 -1.93
N LEU A 90 0.11 -0.36 -2.33
CA LEU A 90 1.13 -1.42 -2.40
C LEU A 90 2.25 -0.96 -3.33
N THR A 91 3.48 -0.92 -2.83
CA THR A 91 4.62 -0.26 -3.49
C THR A 91 5.87 -1.13 -3.48
N GLY A 92 6.63 -1.09 -4.58
CA GLY A 92 7.94 -1.73 -4.73
C GLY A 92 7.88 -3.14 -5.28
N ARG A 93 8.82 -3.47 -6.17
CA ARG A 93 8.91 -4.76 -6.86
C ARG A 93 8.90 -5.96 -5.91
N GLU A 94 9.50 -5.84 -4.73
CA GLU A 94 9.48 -6.90 -3.71
C GLU A 94 8.05 -7.22 -3.24
N ASN A 95 7.28 -6.19 -2.91
CA ASN A 95 5.91 -6.34 -2.41
C ASN A 95 4.95 -6.80 -3.52
N TYR A 96 5.11 -6.27 -4.73
CA TYR A 96 4.38 -6.76 -5.90
C TYR A 96 4.71 -8.24 -6.17
N GLY A 97 5.98 -8.65 -6.13
CA GLY A 97 6.40 -10.04 -6.27
C GLY A 97 5.71 -10.97 -5.26
N LYS A 98 5.74 -10.61 -3.98
CA LYS A 98 5.08 -11.38 -2.92
C LYS A 98 3.56 -11.46 -3.12
N TYR A 99 2.92 -10.37 -3.51
CA TYR A 99 1.48 -10.37 -3.78
C TYR A 99 1.12 -11.19 -5.02
N TRP A 100 1.92 -11.15 -6.09
CA TRP A 100 1.71 -11.95 -7.29
C TRP A 100 1.83 -13.45 -7.00
N VAL A 101 2.80 -13.86 -6.17
CA VAL A 101 2.91 -15.23 -5.66
C VAL A 101 1.66 -15.60 -4.86
N TYR A 102 1.23 -14.74 -3.94
CA TYR A 102 0.02 -14.96 -3.14
C TYR A 102 -1.23 -15.14 -4.02
N ARG A 103 -1.33 -14.44 -5.14
CA ARG A 103 -2.43 -14.56 -6.11
C ARG A 103 -2.31 -15.76 -7.04
N GLY A 104 -1.18 -16.49 -7.02
CA GLY A 104 -0.90 -17.58 -7.94
C GLY A 104 -0.57 -17.12 -9.36
N TRP A 105 -0.25 -15.83 -9.56
CA TRP A 105 0.11 -15.27 -10.87
C TRP A 105 1.60 -15.34 -11.17
N LEU A 106 2.42 -15.62 -10.15
CA LEU A 106 3.86 -15.78 -10.27
C LEU A 106 4.29 -16.99 -9.46
N SER A 107 5.17 -17.82 -10.03
CA SER A 107 5.76 -18.93 -9.29
C SER A 107 6.82 -18.41 -8.32
N PRO A 108 6.84 -18.83 -7.04
CA PRO A 108 7.92 -18.46 -6.12
C PRO A 108 9.29 -19.03 -6.56
N LYS A 109 9.30 -20.00 -7.49
CA LYS A 109 10.52 -20.58 -8.06
C LYS A 109 11.05 -19.81 -9.28
N SER A 110 10.33 -18.79 -9.76
CA SER A 110 10.74 -18.03 -10.95
C SER A 110 11.67 -16.85 -10.63
N PHE A 111 12.07 -16.67 -9.38
CA PHE A 111 12.99 -15.63 -8.93
C PHE A 111 13.78 -16.11 -7.70
N ALA A 112 14.94 -15.51 -7.42
CA ALA A 112 15.82 -15.93 -6.32
C ALA A 112 15.64 -15.07 -5.06
N ALA A 113 15.62 -15.64 -3.86
CA ALA A 113 15.31 -14.89 -2.62
C ALA A 113 16.26 -13.70 -2.31
N ASP A 114 17.40 -13.59 -2.97
CA ASP A 114 18.43 -12.57 -2.80
C ASP A 114 18.59 -11.70 -4.08
N TRP A 115 17.59 -11.66 -4.98
CA TRP A 115 17.69 -11.01 -6.30
C TRP A 115 17.98 -9.50 -6.26
N TRP A 116 17.75 -8.84 -5.13
CA TRP A 116 17.86 -7.39 -5.01
C TRP A 116 19.19 -6.89 -4.41
N ASN A 117 19.98 -7.76 -3.76
CA ASN A 117 21.24 -7.36 -3.13
C ASN A 117 22.29 -8.48 -3.14
N PRO A 118 23.28 -8.45 -4.05
CA PRO A 118 23.46 -7.46 -5.11
C PRO A 118 22.34 -7.52 -6.16
N SER A 119 22.18 -6.43 -6.93
CA SER A 119 21.17 -6.36 -7.99
C SER A 119 21.37 -7.46 -9.04
N ARG A 120 20.38 -8.32 -9.23
CA ARG A 120 20.35 -9.40 -10.25
C ARG A 120 19.03 -9.36 -11.01
N PRO A 121 18.89 -8.48 -12.02
CA PRO A 121 17.65 -8.31 -12.77
C PRO A 121 17.11 -9.58 -13.42
N ASP A 122 17.99 -10.49 -13.86
CA ASP A 122 17.64 -11.79 -14.44
C ASP A 122 17.00 -12.74 -13.42
N LYS A 123 17.28 -12.55 -12.13
CA LYS A 123 16.72 -13.34 -11.02
C LYS A 123 15.55 -12.65 -10.31
N ALA A 124 15.13 -11.47 -10.75
CA ALA A 124 14.06 -10.70 -10.11
C ALA A 124 12.65 -11.12 -10.58
N PRO A 125 11.60 -10.93 -9.74
CA PRO A 125 10.21 -11.14 -10.12
C PRO A 125 9.84 -10.41 -11.42
N LYS A 126 9.40 -11.17 -12.42
CA LYS A 126 8.94 -10.61 -13.70
C LYS A 126 7.42 -10.41 -13.65
N ILE A 127 7.01 -9.15 -13.56
CA ILE A 127 5.61 -8.74 -13.49
C ILE A 127 5.34 -7.83 -14.70
N PRO A 128 4.68 -8.35 -15.75
CA PRO A 128 4.40 -7.56 -16.95
C PRO A 128 3.23 -6.61 -16.77
N ASP A 129 2.35 -6.84 -15.79
CA ASP A 129 1.06 -6.19 -15.67
C ASP A 129 0.76 -5.64 -14.26
N PRO A 130 1.66 -4.81 -13.67
CA PRO A 130 1.50 -4.29 -12.30
C PRO A 130 0.21 -3.47 -12.11
N GLN A 131 -0.32 -2.86 -13.17
CA GLN A 131 -1.58 -2.14 -13.17
C GLN A 131 -2.80 -3.00 -12.84
N ARG A 132 -2.69 -4.34 -12.81
CA ARG A 132 -3.75 -5.23 -12.30
C ARG A 132 -4.29 -4.83 -10.93
N LEU A 133 -3.49 -4.11 -10.12
CA LEU A 133 -3.91 -3.59 -8.83
C LEU A 133 -4.79 -2.33 -8.91
N SER A 134 -4.73 -1.55 -9.98
CA SER A 134 -5.48 -0.30 -10.14
C SER A 134 -6.70 -0.47 -11.07
N ILE A 135 -6.63 -1.37 -12.06
CA ILE A 135 -7.70 -1.56 -13.07
C ILE A 135 -8.78 -2.57 -12.65
N ASN A 136 -8.60 -3.25 -11.52
CA ASN A 136 -9.59 -4.20 -11.01
C ASN A 136 -9.94 -3.86 -9.57
N ILE A 137 -11.21 -3.51 -9.34
CA ILE A 137 -11.70 -3.05 -8.03
C ILE A 137 -11.42 -4.08 -6.92
N TYR A 138 -11.59 -5.38 -7.21
CA TYR A 138 -11.29 -6.40 -6.22
C TYR A 138 -9.80 -6.43 -5.87
N ASN A 139 -8.91 -6.41 -6.87
CA ASN A 139 -7.47 -6.42 -6.65
C ASN A 139 -6.98 -5.16 -5.91
N ALA A 140 -7.57 -3.99 -6.20
CA ALA A 140 -7.25 -2.72 -5.55
C ALA A 140 -7.48 -2.75 -4.04
N VAL A 141 -8.51 -3.46 -3.59
CA VAL A 141 -8.83 -3.60 -2.17
C VAL A 141 -8.12 -4.82 -1.57
N ASP A 142 -8.04 -5.93 -2.31
CA ASP A 142 -7.44 -7.18 -1.87
C ASP A 142 -5.94 -7.06 -1.59
N SER A 143 -5.20 -6.30 -2.40
CA SER A 143 -3.77 -6.03 -2.16
C SER A 143 -3.55 -5.31 -0.82
N GLY A 144 -4.43 -4.38 -0.46
CA GLY A 144 -4.38 -3.69 0.84
C GLY A 144 -4.74 -4.61 2.01
N GLY A 145 -5.74 -5.49 1.85
CA GLY A 145 -6.06 -6.51 2.84
C GLY A 145 -4.96 -7.55 3.03
N TRP A 146 -4.31 -7.96 1.93
CA TRP A 146 -3.13 -8.82 1.95
C TRP A 146 -1.99 -8.15 2.70
N TYR A 147 -1.65 -6.90 2.37
CA TYR A 147 -0.58 -6.16 3.03
C TYR A 147 -0.84 -6.01 4.54
N TRP A 148 -2.10 -5.75 4.91
CA TRP A 148 -2.53 -5.69 6.31
C TRP A 148 -2.27 -7.00 7.09
N THR A 149 -2.35 -8.14 6.39
CA THR A 149 -2.12 -9.46 6.98
C THR A 149 -0.66 -9.87 6.95
N ALA A 150 0.00 -9.68 5.81
CA ALA A 150 1.40 -10.03 5.58
C ALA A 150 2.36 -9.15 6.41
N GLY A 151 2.03 -7.87 6.56
CA GLY A 151 2.83 -6.90 7.31
C GLY A 151 4.15 -6.51 6.62
N ALA A 152 4.61 -5.30 6.90
CA ALA A 152 5.93 -4.84 6.49
C ALA A 152 7.05 -5.59 7.23
N ARG A 153 8.26 -5.54 6.66
CA ARG A 153 9.49 -6.02 7.33
C ARG A 153 9.69 -5.37 8.70
N ASP A 154 9.48 -4.07 8.80
CA ASP A 154 9.61 -3.31 10.05
C ASP A 154 8.54 -3.68 11.08
N ASN A 155 7.40 -4.23 10.62
CA ASN A 155 6.40 -4.84 11.46
C ASN A 155 6.60 -6.36 11.65
N GLN A 156 7.82 -6.86 11.37
CA GLN A 156 8.23 -8.27 11.54
C GLN A 156 7.36 -9.26 10.75
N PHE A 157 6.78 -8.84 9.62
CA PHE A 157 5.84 -9.66 8.84
C PHE A 157 4.66 -10.20 9.65
N LYS A 158 4.19 -9.41 10.62
CA LYS A 158 3.01 -9.72 11.43
C LYS A 158 1.80 -8.93 10.95
N THR A 159 0.61 -9.49 11.13
CA THR A 159 -0.63 -8.79 10.81
C THR A 159 -0.79 -7.52 11.65
N ILE A 160 -1.26 -6.46 11.01
CA ILE A 160 -1.56 -5.16 11.65
C ILE A 160 -2.74 -5.29 12.62
N ASN A 161 -3.58 -6.31 12.47
CA ASN A 161 -4.64 -6.64 13.45
C ASN A 161 -4.09 -6.76 14.89
N LEU A 162 -2.83 -7.15 15.09
CA LEU A 162 -2.20 -7.26 16.42
C LEU A 162 -1.91 -5.92 17.10
N LYS A 163 -2.01 -4.81 16.37
CA LYS A 163 -1.88 -3.45 16.94
C LYS A 163 -3.18 -2.97 17.58
N ILE A 164 -4.32 -3.53 17.15
CA ILE A 164 -5.66 -3.12 17.59
C ILE A 164 -6.06 -4.01 18.77
N ARG A 165 -5.76 -3.53 19.98
CA ARG A 165 -5.87 -4.30 21.23
C ARG A 165 -7.03 -3.89 22.14
N SER A 166 -7.75 -2.84 21.78
CA SER A 166 -8.95 -2.39 22.48
C SER A 166 -10.06 -2.09 21.48
N ALA A 167 -11.27 -1.84 21.97
CA ALA A 167 -12.41 -1.38 21.17
C ALA A 167 -12.51 0.16 21.12
N VAL A 168 -11.46 0.88 21.50
CA VAL A 168 -11.43 2.36 21.50
C VAL A 168 -10.61 2.84 20.31
N ILE A 169 -11.02 3.96 19.72
CA ILE A 169 -10.21 4.70 18.76
C ILE A 169 -9.48 5.80 19.53
N ASP A 170 -8.16 5.63 19.67
CA ASP A 170 -7.28 6.59 20.33
C ASP A 170 -5.98 6.78 19.54
N GLU A 171 -5.28 7.87 19.84
CA GLU A 171 -4.02 8.20 19.16
C GLU A 171 -2.95 7.11 19.31
N PRO A 172 -2.73 6.48 20.50
CA PRO A 172 -1.74 5.42 20.63
C PRO A 172 -1.95 4.24 19.67
N ILE A 173 -3.18 3.76 19.50
CA ILE A 173 -3.48 2.64 18.59
C ILE A 173 -3.38 3.10 17.13
N VAL A 174 -3.91 4.28 16.79
CA VAL A 174 -3.78 4.84 15.43
C VAL A 174 -2.30 4.99 15.06
N LYS A 175 -1.47 5.52 15.96
CA LYS A 175 -0.03 5.63 15.77
C LYS A 175 0.63 4.26 15.57
N ALA A 176 0.27 3.27 16.39
CA ALA A 176 0.83 1.92 16.26
C ALA A 176 0.45 1.24 14.93
N VAL A 177 -0.78 1.46 14.45
CA VAL A 177 -1.27 1.01 13.14
C VAL A 177 -0.52 1.72 12.02
N ALA A 178 -0.44 3.06 12.06
CA ALA A 178 0.23 3.87 11.05
C ALA A 178 1.73 3.52 10.91
N ILE A 179 2.42 3.30 12.03
CA ILE A 179 3.82 2.83 12.03
C ILE A 179 3.93 1.43 11.41
N ALA A 180 2.95 0.55 11.63
CA ALA A 180 2.95 -0.77 11.03
C ALA A 180 2.73 -0.74 9.50
N ILE A 181 2.12 0.32 8.97
CA ILE A 181 1.89 0.53 7.53
C ILE A 181 3.11 1.17 6.87
N ASN A 182 3.56 2.33 7.39
CA ASN A 182 4.51 3.22 6.70
C ASN A 182 5.85 3.40 7.43
N GLY A 183 6.05 2.70 8.56
CA GLY A 183 7.18 2.94 9.43
C GLY A 183 7.08 4.27 10.16
N LYS A 184 8.20 4.69 10.74
CA LYS A 184 8.35 5.93 11.50
C LYS A 184 9.41 6.80 10.85
N ASP A 185 9.21 8.10 10.93
CA ASP A 185 10.25 9.06 10.58
C ASP A 185 11.47 8.89 11.51
N PRO A 186 12.71 8.87 10.97
CA PRO A 186 13.91 8.63 11.77
C PRO A 186 14.16 9.69 12.85
N HIS A 187 13.67 10.92 12.69
CA HIS A 187 13.94 12.03 13.60
C HIS A 187 12.83 12.17 14.64
N THR A 188 11.59 12.33 14.18
CA THR A 188 10.43 12.56 15.05
C THR A 188 9.94 11.27 15.72
N LYS A 189 10.29 10.09 15.17
CA LYS A 189 9.75 8.78 15.56
C LYS A 189 8.23 8.67 15.39
N GLU A 190 7.61 9.60 14.65
CA GLU A 190 6.19 9.61 14.34
C GLU A 190 5.92 9.03 12.94
N PRO A 191 4.73 8.44 12.71
CA PRO A 191 4.27 8.12 11.37
C PRO A 191 3.85 9.40 10.63
N LYS A 192 3.92 9.36 9.30
CA LYS A 192 3.45 10.46 8.44
C LYS A 192 1.94 10.72 8.66
N SER A 193 1.56 11.99 8.79
CA SER A 193 0.15 12.44 8.90
C SER A 193 -0.63 11.88 10.10
N LEU A 194 -0.01 11.70 11.27
CA LEU A 194 -0.69 11.12 12.44
C LEU A 194 -2.00 11.84 12.82
N ALA A 195 -2.00 13.17 12.87
CA ALA A 195 -3.19 13.94 13.22
C ALA A 195 -4.35 13.72 12.23
N GLU A 196 -4.05 13.66 10.93
CA GLU A 196 -5.02 13.35 9.88
C GLU A 196 -5.52 11.91 10.01
N ARG A 197 -4.63 10.93 10.22
CA ARG A 197 -5.01 9.52 10.43
C ARG A 197 -5.94 9.35 11.63
N LEU A 198 -5.68 10.06 12.73
CA LEU A 198 -6.54 10.04 13.92
C LEU A 198 -7.91 10.62 13.58
N LYS A 199 -7.95 11.79 12.95
CA LYS A 199 -9.18 12.45 12.51
C LYS A 199 -10.01 11.53 11.61
N GLU A 200 -9.41 10.96 10.57
CA GLU A 200 -10.14 10.10 9.62
C GLU A 200 -10.61 8.81 10.27
N THR A 201 -9.83 8.25 11.19
CA THR A 201 -10.26 7.06 11.95
C THR A 201 -11.44 7.38 12.88
N GLN A 202 -11.45 8.55 13.53
CA GLN A 202 -12.60 9.01 14.32
C GLN A 202 -13.83 9.28 13.45
N LEU A 203 -13.67 9.81 12.23
CA LEU A 203 -14.80 10.01 11.32
C LEU A 203 -15.41 8.67 10.91
N VAL A 204 -14.60 7.68 10.55
CA VAL A 204 -15.11 6.34 10.21
C VAL A 204 -15.81 5.67 11.39
N LYS A 205 -15.32 5.88 12.62
CA LYS A 205 -15.92 5.33 13.86
C LYS A 205 -17.41 5.67 13.95
N THR A 206 -17.83 6.85 13.50
CA THR A 206 -19.24 7.27 13.56
C THR A 206 -20.17 6.36 12.76
N ILE A 207 -19.65 5.68 11.74
CA ILE A 207 -20.42 4.80 10.86
C ILE A 207 -20.24 3.34 11.26
N THR A 208 -19.00 2.91 11.56
CA THR A 208 -18.68 1.50 11.74
C THR A 208 -18.86 1.00 13.17
N MET A 209 -18.87 1.90 14.15
CA MET A 209 -18.93 1.58 15.59
C MET A 209 -20.09 2.27 16.30
N ASP A 210 -21.02 2.87 15.55
CA ASP A 210 -22.14 3.66 16.08
C ASP A 210 -21.67 4.76 17.07
N GLY A 211 -20.47 5.30 16.82
CA GLY A 211 -19.90 6.35 17.67
C GLY A 211 -20.59 7.69 17.45
N THR A 212 -20.89 8.40 18.54
CA THR A 212 -21.18 9.84 18.51
C THR A 212 -19.92 10.65 18.25
#